data_AF-A0A353N1S2-F1
#
_entry.id   AF-A0A353N1S2-F1
#
_cell.length_a   1.000
_cell.length_b   1.000
_cell.length_c   1.000
_cell.angle_alpha   90.00
_cell.angle_beta   90.00
_cell.angle_gamma   90.00
#
_symmetry.space_group_name_H-M   'P 1'
#
loop_
_entity.id
_entity.type
_entity.pdbx_description
1 polymer ?
#
loop_
_entity_poly.entity_id
_entity_poly.type
_entity_poly.pdbx_seq_one_letter_code
_entity_poly.pdbx_strand_id
1 'polypeptide(L)'
;AIMGVPAHDQRDFDFARKYSIPVIPVINPPTGEILDGRTMDVAFEEDGIQCNSGKFDGMPSSEALPAMTEWFVSSGWGEREVNFRLRDWLISRQRYWGAPIPIIYCDKCGAVPVPESDLPVELPLDIEMKTGVNPLAGADEWKRAPCPKCGGPGVRETDTMDTFICSSWYFLRFASPWTESGPFETEDTDYWMAVDQYIGGIEHACLHLIYARFFTKFLADCGMLKVREPFTNLLTQGMVIKDGAKMSKSKGNVVDPDEIITKWGADTARLFILFASPPEKDLDWSDQGVEGAHRFLQRVFRLVESNLEGLRGASKDVLSMASIRDKKARDLKRRIHYTIQRVTRDIEEEKQFNTAVARLMELSNDLGSFSPASGDQWALFREGVEVLLTLLTPIAPHICEEMWEMTGGEG
;
A
#
# COMPACT_ATOMS: atom_id res chain seq x y z
N ALA A 1 17.27 12.27 -30.21
CA ALA A 1 16.83 13.52 -30.87
C ALA A 1 15.33 13.42 -31.10
N ILE A 2 14.60 14.53 -31.11
CA ILE A 2 13.18 14.56 -31.42
C ILE A 2 12.97 15.42 -32.67
N MET A 3 11.95 15.12 -33.47
CA MET A 3 11.49 16.04 -34.50
C MET A 3 10.64 17.12 -33.82
N GLY A 4 10.95 18.38 -34.07
CA GLY A 4 10.14 19.48 -33.57
C GLY A 4 8.94 19.70 -34.49
N VAL A 5 7.72 19.61 -33.97
CA VAL A 5 6.49 19.85 -34.75
C VAL A 5 5.68 20.97 -34.10
N PRO A 6 6.10 22.24 -34.25
CA PRO A 6 5.57 23.34 -33.43
C PRO A 6 4.07 23.54 -33.51
N ALA A 7 3.42 23.23 -34.64
CA ALA A 7 1.98 23.41 -34.73
C ALA A 7 1.18 22.41 -33.86
N HIS A 8 1.81 21.32 -33.42
CA HIS A 8 1.13 20.16 -32.81
C HIS A 8 1.79 19.60 -31.55
N ASP A 9 2.84 20.25 -31.01
CA ASP A 9 3.40 20.00 -29.68
C ASP A 9 3.63 21.35 -28.99
N GLN A 10 3.06 21.55 -27.81
CA GLN A 10 3.12 22.85 -27.13
C GLN A 10 4.55 23.29 -26.77
N ARG A 11 5.44 22.36 -26.44
CA ARG A 11 6.83 22.69 -26.07
C ARG A 11 7.61 23.14 -27.31
N ASP A 12 7.38 22.47 -28.42
CA ASP A 12 7.95 22.85 -29.72
C ASP A 12 7.39 24.20 -30.19
N PHE A 13 6.11 24.45 -29.96
CA PHE A 13 5.45 25.73 -30.24
C PHE A 13 6.10 26.88 -29.48
N ASP A 14 6.22 26.75 -28.16
CA ASP A 14 6.82 27.78 -27.31
C ASP A 14 8.27 28.06 -27.70
N PHE A 15 9.03 27.00 -28.00
CA PHE A 15 10.40 27.13 -28.50
C PHE A 15 10.41 27.87 -29.85
N ALA A 16 9.55 27.48 -30.80
CA ALA A 16 9.48 28.09 -32.11
C ALA A 16 9.07 29.57 -32.03
N ARG A 17 8.10 29.92 -31.18
CA ARG A 17 7.69 31.31 -30.94
C ARG A 17 8.83 32.14 -30.35
N LYS A 18 9.52 31.62 -29.34
CA LYS A 18 10.65 32.32 -28.72
C LYS A 18 11.79 32.60 -29.70
N TYR A 19 12.10 31.65 -30.57
CA TYR A 19 13.22 31.74 -31.51
C TYR A 19 12.80 32.15 -32.93
N SER A 20 11.55 32.56 -33.14
CA SER A 20 11.02 32.97 -34.44
C SER A 20 11.20 31.90 -35.54
N ILE A 21 11.05 30.62 -35.16
CA ILE A 21 11.05 29.49 -36.09
C ILE A 21 9.64 29.38 -36.71
N PRO A 22 9.52 29.11 -38.01
CA PRO A 22 8.21 28.94 -38.65
C PRO A 22 7.39 27.81 -38.01
N VAL A 23 6.11 28.11 -37.77
CA VAL A 23 5.10 27.14 -37.34
C VAL A 23 4.28 26.76 -38.57
N ILE A 24 4.21 25.47 -38.90
CA ILE A 24 3.52 24.96 -40.10
C ILE A 24 2.46 23.95 -39.64
N PRO A 25 1.16 24.29 -39.73
CA PRO A 25 0.09 23.34 -39.45
C PRO A 25 0.04 22.25 -40.51
N VAL A 26 -0.02 21.01 -40.05
CA VAL A 26 -0.22 19.80 -40.88
C VAL A 26 -1.47 19.02 -40.47
N ILE A 27 -2.16 19.46 -39.42
CA ILE A 27 -3.44 18.91 -38.97
C ILE A 27 -4.39 20.07 -38.70
N ASN A 28 -5.58 20.01 -39.30
CA ASN A 28 -6.67 20.93 -39.03
C ASN A 28 -7.71 20.27 -38.10
N PRO A 29 -8.39 21.05 -37.24
CA PRO A 29 -9.49 20.56 -36.45
C PRO A 29 -10.58 19.92 -37.32
N PRO A 30 -11.26 18.86 -36.83
CA PRO A 30 -12.34 18.20 -37.57
C PRO A 30 -13.57 19.10 -37.80
N THR A 31 -13.64 20.25 -37.13
CA THR A 31 -14.68 21.28 -37.31
C THR A 31 -14.58 22.03 -38.65
N GLY A 32 -13.51 21.80 -39.43
CA GLY A 32 -13.28 22.45 -40.73
C GLY A 32 -12.57 23.80 -40.64
N GLU A 33 -12.13 24.20 -39.45
CA GLU A 33 -11.23 25.33 -39.26
C GLU A 33 -9.88 25.06 -39.94
N ILE A 34 -9.34 26.07 -40.64
CA ILE A 34 -8.01 25.99 -41.26
C ILE A 34 -7.04 26.77 -40.39
N LEU A 35 -6.06 26.08 -39.79
CA LEU A 35 -5.08 26.70 -38.93
C LEU A 35 -4.05 27.49 -39.74
N ASP A 36 -3.65 28.66 -39.23
CA ASP A 36 -2.50 29.44 -39.73
C ASP A 36 -1.45 29.56 -38.63
N GLY A 37 -0.28 28.95 -38.87
CA GLY A 37 0.84 28.95 -37.92
C GLY A 37 1.39 30.35 -37.60
N ARG A 38 1.03 31.40 -38.32
CA ARG A 38 1.38 32.79 -37.97
C ARG A 38 0.49 33.37 -36.87
N THR A 39 -0.76 32.92 -36.81
CA THR A 39 -1.79 33.47 -35.92
C THR A 39 -2.20 32.53 -34.80
N MET A 40 -1.76 31.27 -34.85
CA MET A 40 -1.95 30.35 -33.72
C MET A 40 -1.36 30.93 -32.44
N ASP A 41 -2.11 30.85 -31.34
CA ASP A 41 -1.66 31.26 -30.01
C ASP A 41 -1.21 30.05 -29.15
N VAL A 42 -1.62 28.84 -29.56
CA VAL A 42 -1.36 27.56 -28.88
C VAL A 42 -1.17 26.46 -29.93
N ALA A 43 -0.44 25.41 -29.61
CA ALA A 43 -0.37 24.21 -30.47
C ALA A 43 -1.73 23.50 -30.51
N PHE A 44 -2.05 22.88 -31.65
CA PHE A 44 -3.20 22.00 -31.79
C PHE A 44 -2.74 20.55 -31.62
N GLU A 45 -2.93 20.00 -30.42
CA GLU A 45 -2.40 18.67 -30.01
C GLU A 45 -3.39 17.51 -30.22
N GLU A 46 -4.62 17.81 -30.67
CA GLU A 46 -5.68 16.81 -30.87
C GLU A 46 -5.64 16.16 -32.26
N ASP A 47 -6.31 15.03 -32.39
CA ASP A 47 -6.52 14.39 -33.69
C ASP A 47 -7.43 15.25 -34.59
N GLY A 48 -7.09 15.30 -35.88
CA GLY A 48 -7.84 16.05 -36.87
C GLY A 48 -7.68 15.52 -38.30
N ILE A 49 -7.82 16.41 -39.28
CA ILE A 49 -7.68 16.10 -40.71
C ILE A 49 -6.33 16.59 -41.21
N GLN A 50 -5.58 15.72 -41.87
CA GLN A 50 -4.26 16.05 -42.41
C GLN A 50 -4.36 17.13 -43.50
N CYS A 51 -3.44 18.09 -43.45
CA CYS A 51 -3.24 19.12 -44.46
C CYS A 51 -1.74 19.36 -44.66
N ASN A 52 -1.35 20.00 -45.77
CA ASN A 52 0.06 20.28 -46.08
C ASN A 52 1.00 19.04 -45.98
N SER A 53 0.44 17.85 -46.19
CA SER A 53 1.04 16.53 -45.96
C SER A 53 1.08 15.68 -47.24
N GLY A 54 0.81 16.29 -48.40
CA GLY A 54 0.96 15.66 -49.71
C GLY A 54 -0.07 14.56 -49.95
N LYS A 55 0.38 13.31 -50.16
CA LYS A 55 -0.52 12.19 -50.46
C LYS A 55 -1.45 11.79 -49.30
N PHE A 56 -1.23 12.34 -48.12
CA PHE A 56 -2.04 12.10 -46.93
C PHE A 56 -3.09 13.20 -46.69
N ASP A 57 -3.11 14.26 -47.49
CA ASP A 57 -4.06 15.36 -47.34
C ASP A 57 -5.52 14.87 -47.37
N GLY A 58 -6.33 15.37 -46.44
CA GLY A 58 -7.74 15.01 -46.29
C GLY A 58 -7.99 13.73 -45.49
N MET A 59 -6.95 12.96 -45.13
CA MET A 59 -7.10 11.78 -44.28
C MET A 59 -7.33 12.17 -42.81
N PRO A 60 -8.22 11.49 -42.07
CA PRO A 60 -8.27 11.59 -40.61
C PRO A 60 -6.99 11.06 -39.97
N SER A 61 -6.58 11.64 -38.84
CA SER A 61 -5.33 11.27 -38.14
C SER A 61 -5.27 9.79 -37.74
N SER A 62 -6.41 9.20 -37.39
CA SER A 62 -6.55 7.78 -37.08
C SER A 62 -6.21 6.83 -38.26
N GLU A 63 -6.44 7.28 -39.50
CA GLU A 63 -6.10 6.53 -40.71
C GLU A 63 -4.71 6.92 -41.24
N ALA A 64 -4.36 8.20 -41.12
CA ALA A 64 -3.10 8.75 -41.60
C ALA A 64 -1.91 8.19 -40.81
N LEU A 65 -1.99 8.07 -39.48
CA LEU A 65 -0.87 7.60 -38.65
C LEU A 65 -0.40 6.18 -39.07
N PRO A 66 -1.27 5.15 -39.18
CA PRO A 66 -0.87 3.86 -39.72
C PRO A 66 -0.33 3.91 -41.15
N ALA A 67 -0.96 4.70 -42.05
CA ALA A 67 -0.57 4.79 -43.46
C ALA A 67 0.79 5.49 -43.64
N MET A 68 1.04 6.57 -42.89
CA MET A 68 2.32 7.28 -42.84
C MET A 68 3.41 6.38 -42.28
N THR A 69 3.13 5.64 -41.21
CA THR A 69 4.08 4.68 -40.62
C THR A 69 4.48 3.62 -41.63
N GLU A 70 3.51 2.99 -42.32
CA GLU A 70 3.80 1.97 -43.34
C GLU A 70 4.58 2.54 -44.52
N TRP A 71 4.23 3.74 -44.97
CA TRP A 71 4.99 4.41 -46.02
C TRP A 71 6.43 4.73 -45.61
N PHE A 72 6.64 5.22 -44.39
CA PHE A 72 7.96 5.58 -43.87
C PHE A 72 8.87 4.34 -43.78
N VAL A 73 8.33 3.22 -43.30
CA VAL A 73 9.03 1.93 -43.20
C VAL A 73 9.31 1.33 -44.58
N SER A 74 8.31 1.23 -45.45
CA SER A 74 8.48 0.66 -46.81
C SER A 74 9.39 1.49 -47.70
N SER A 75 9.56 2.79 -47.41
CA SER A 75 10.51 3.67 -48.08
C SER A 75 11.94 3.56 -47.54
N GLY A 76 12.17 2.76 -46.48
CA GLY A 76 13.48 2.55 -45.86
C GLY A 76 14.00 3.73 -45.04
N TRP A 77 13.11 4.60 -44.55
CA TRP A 77 13.49 5.80 -43.78
C TRP A 77 13.54 5.57 -42.27
N GLY A 78 13.00 4.44 -41.79
CA GLY A 78 13.11 4.00 -40.41
C GLY A 78 12.28 2.75 -40.12
N GLU A 79 12.16 2.44 -38.83
CA GLU A 79 11.46 1.25 -38.32
C GLU A 79 10.44 1.63 -37.23
N ARG A 80 9.57 0.68 -36.88
CA ARG A 80 8.60 0.84 -35.80
C ARG A 80 9.27 0.49 -34.47
N GLU A 81 9.08 1.34 -33.48
CA GLU A 81 9.64 1.16 -32.13
C GLU A 81 8.57 1.40 -31.06
N VAL A 82 8.55 0.56 -30.03
CA VAL A 82 7.69 0.76 -28.86
C VAL A 82 8.52 1.39 -27.74
N ASN A 83 8.16 2.61 -27.34
CA ASN A 83 8.84 3.32 -26.27
C ASN A 83 8.02 3.34 -24.99
N PHE A 84 8.69 3.19 -23.84
CA PHE A 84 8.08 3.31 -22.52
C PHE A 84 8.54 4.60 -21.84
N ARG A 85 7.63 5.23 -21.07
CA ARG A 85 7.99 6.33 -20.18
C ARG A 85 8.82 5.85 -18.98
N LEU A 86 8.62 4.60 -18.56
CA LEU A 86 9.40 3.95 -17.51
C LEU A 86 10.87 3.91 -17.90
N ARG A 87 11.75 4.19 -16.93
CA ARG A 87 13.21 4.08 -17.09
C ARG A 87 13.72 2.96 -16.20
N ASP A 88 14.93 2.50 -16.48
CA ASP A 88 15.64 1.58 -15.61
C ASP A 88 15.80 2.17 -14.21
N TRP A 89 15.82 1.27 -13.23
CA TRP A 89 15.91 1.64 -11.83
C TRP A 89 17.36 1.91 -11.43
N LEU A 90 17.65 3.18 -11.11
CA LEU A 90 18.92 3.58 -10.51
C LEU A 90 18.97 3.14 -9.04
N ILE A 91 19.69 2.05 -8.77
CA ILE A 91 19.76 1.41 -7.44
C ILE A 91 20.94 1.86 -6.59
N SER A 92 22.00 2.43 -7.16
CA SER A 92 23.19 2.83 -6.41
C SER A 92 23.00 4.13 -5.65
N ARG A 93 23.51 4.19 -4.42
CA ARG A 93 23.43 5.36 -3.54
C ARG A 93 24.80 5.65 -2.95
N GLN A 94 25.23 6.91 -3.07
CA GLN A 94 26.44 7.43 -2.41
C GLN A 94 26.14 7.73 -0.93
N ARG A 95 25.65 6.72 -0.19
CA ARG A 95 25.30 6.81 1.23
C ARG A 95 25.89 5.60 1.94
N TYR A 96 26.20 5.77 3.23
CA TYR A 96 26.75 4.69 4.03
C TYR A 96 25.72 3.64 4.45
N TRP A 97 24.54 4.08 4.92
CA TRP A 97 23.58 3.16 5.55
C TRP A 97 22.71 2.45 4.51
N GLY A 98 23.24 1.37 3.96
CA GLY A 98 22.57 0.48 3.02
C GLY A 98 23.36 -0.80 2.80
N ALA A 99 22.77 -1.78 2.11
CA ALA A 99 23.47 -3.02 1.76
C ALA A 99 24.58 -2.73 0.72
N PRO A 100 25.84 -3.11 0.96
CA PRO A 100 26.90 -2.95 -0.04
C PRO A 100 26.59 -3.68 -1.33
N ILE A 101 26.88 -3.06 -2.48
CA ILE A 101 26.71 -3.70 -3.79
C ILE A 101 27.83 -4.73 -3.98
N PRO A 102 27.55 -6.02 -4.26
CA PRO A 102 28.55 -7.09 -4.29
C PRO A 102 29.33 -7.12 -5.61
N ILE A 103 29.97 -6.00 -5.97
CA ILE A 103 30.83 -5.84 -7.15
C ILE A 103 32.25 -5.44 -6.71
N ILE A 104 33.26 -5.97 -7.40
CA ILE A 104 34.67 -5.56 -7.31
C ILE A 104 35.13 -5.07 -8.67
N TYR A 105 35.70 -3.88 -8.72
CA TYR A 105 36.33 -3.29 -9.91
C TYR A 105 37.82 -3.67 -9.96
N CYS A 106 38.25 -4.19 -11.12
CA CYS A 106 39.62 -4.56 -11.39
C CYS A 106 40.09 -3.95 -12.72
N ASP A 107 41.25 -3.29 -12.74
CA ASP A 107 41.79 -2.63 -13.93
C ASP A 107 42.01 -3.57 -15.13
N LYS A 108 42.20 -4.88 -14.85
CA LYS A 108 42.40 -5.90 -15.90
C LYS A 108 41.11 -6.59 -16.33
N CYS A 109 40.18 -6.80 -15.40
CA CYS A 109 39.00 -7.66 -15.61
C CYS A 109 37.69 -6.88 -15.75
N GLY A 110 37.67 -5.58 -15.42
CA GLY A 110 36.46 -4.77 -15.33
C GLY A 110 35.70 -4.99 -14.02
N ALA A 111 34.38 -4.80 -14.06
CA ALA A 111 33.48 -5.09 -12.95
C ALA A 111 33.26 -6.61 -12.84
N VAL A 112 33.51 -7.17 -11.66
CA VAL A 112 33.38 -8.61 -11.38
C VAL A 112 32.51 -8.80 -10.13
N PRO A 113 31.52 -9.71 -10.13
CA PRO A 113 30.74 -9.98 -8.94
C PRO A 113 31.58 -10.62 -7.83
N VAL A 114 31.23 -10.33 -6.59
CA VAL A 114 31.73 -11.06 -5.42
C VAL A 114 31.20 -12.51 -5.50
N PRO A 115 32.03 -13.54 -5.25
CA PRO A 115 31.57 -14.93 -5.21
C PRO A 115 30.47 -15.14 -4.16
N GLU A 116 29.52 -16.02 -4.42
CA GLU A 116 28.41 -16.32 -3.50
C GLU A 116 28.92 -16.81 -2.13
N SER A 117 30.00 -17.60 -2.11
CA SER A 117 30.66 -18.07 -0.88
C SER A 117 31.25 -16.96 -0.02
N ASP A 118 31.47 -15.78 -0.60
CA ASP A 118 32.09 -14.63 0.06
C ASP A 118 31.02 -13.60 0.48
N LEU A 119 29.75 -13.93 0.32
CA LEU A 119 28.63 -13.15 0.84
C LEU A 119 28.38 -13.48 2.33
N PRO A 120 27.89 -12.52 3.12
CA PRO A 120 27.59 -11.13 2.75
C PRO A 120 28.85 -10.25 2.66
N VAL A 121 28.80 -9.20 1.83
CA VAL A 121 29.74 -8.08 1.96
C VAL A 121 29.29 -7.23 3.14
N GLU A 122 29.89 -7.45 4.31
CA GLU A 122 29.50 -6.75 5.53
C GLU A 122 29.82 -5.25 5.46
N LEU A 123 28.86 -4.43 5.90
CA LEU A 123 29.04 -2.99 6.02
C LEU A 123 29.96 -2.68 7.20
N PRO A 124 31.04 -1.88 7.03
CA PRO A 124 32.01 -1.62 8.09
C PRO A 124 31.41 -0.67 9.13
N LEU A 125 31.27 -1.11 10.39
CA LEU A 125 30.59 -0.34 11.43
C LEU A 125 31.42 0.84 11.99
N ASP A 126 32.75 0.74 11.94
CA ASP A 126 33.67 1.77 12.41
C ASP A 126 34.11 2.66 11.25
N ILE A 127 33.36 3.73 10.99
CA ILE A 127 33.61 4.65 9.88
C ILE A 127 33.44 6.12 10.29
N GLU A 128 34.34 6.96 9.80
CA GLU A 128 34.25 8.41 10.00
C GLU A 128 33.25 9.02 8.99
N MET A 129 32.16 9.60 9.50
CA MET A 129 31.14 10.25 8.68
C MET A 129 31.55 11.68 8.32
N LYS A 130 31.77 11.96 7.04
CA LYS A 130 32.02 13.32 6.52
C LYS A 130 30.85 13.79 5.67
N THR A 131 30.38 15.01 5.93
CA THR A 131 29.26 15.59 5.19
C THR A 131 29.61 15.79 3.72
N GLY A 132 28.73 15.33 2.81
CA GLY A 132 28.84 15.58 1.37
C GLY A 132 29.75 14.63 0.59
N VAL A 133 30.32 13.61 1.24
CA VAL A 133 31.12 12.56 0.58
C VAL A 133 30.58 11.17 0.91
N ASN A 134 30.77 10.20 0.01
CA ASN A 134 30.46 8.80 0.29
C ASN A 134 31.45 8.28 1.36
N PRO A 135 31.00 7.90 2.57
CA PRO A 135 31.91 7.45 3.63
C PRO A 135 32.70 6.20 3.23
N LEU A 136 32.08 5.25 2.51
CA LEU A 136 32.73 4.00 2.10
C LEU A 136 33.87 4.22 1.10
N ALA A 137 33.86 5.34 0.35
CA ALA A 137 34.98 5.70 -0.51
C ALA A 137 36.25 6.02 0.30
N GLY A 138 36.12 6.45 1.56
CA GLY A 138 37.22 6.69 2.48
C GLY A 138 37.69 5.45 3.26
N ALA A 139 36.96 4.34 3.22
CA ALA A 139 37.27 3.12 3.95
C ALA A 139 38.34 2.27 3.23
N ASP A 140 39.58 2.75 3.21
CA ASP A 140 40.67 2.18 2.42
C ASP A 140 40.95 0.69 2.69
N GLU A 141 40.85 0.25 3.94
CA GLU A 141 41.06 -1.17 4.30
C GLU A 141 39.91 -2.04 3.81
N TRP A 142 38.67 -1.60 4.04
CA TRP A 142 37.47 -2.34 3.66
C TRP A 142 37.28 -2.45 2.14
N LYS A 143 37.52 -1.34 1.40
CA LYS A 143 37.25 -1.29 -0.04
C LYS A 143 38.30 -2.06 -0.86
N ARG A 144 39.49 -2.35 -0.32
CA ARG A 144 40.51 -3.12 -1.02
C ARG A 144 40.18 -4.61 -0.93
N ALA A 145 39.99 -5.26 -2.07
CA ALA A 145 39.73 -6.69 -2.15
C ALA A 145 40.42 -7.30 -3.38
N PRO A 146 40.94 -8.53 -3.30
CA PRO A 146 41.50 -9.19 -4.48
C PRO A 146 40.41 -9.44 -5.52
N CYS A 147 40.75 -9.29 -6.80
CA CYS A 147 39.85 -9.63 -7.90
C CYS A 147 39.58 -11.14 -7.90
N PRO A 148 38.32 -11.59 -7.81
CA PRO A 148 38.02 -13.03 -7.74
C PRO A 148 38.35 -13.78 -9.05
N LYS A 149 38.53 -13.06 -10.16
CA LYS A 149 38.88 -13.66 -11.47
C LYS A 149 40.37 -13.86 -11.70
N CYS A 150 41.22 -12.92 -11.28
CA CYS A 150 42.66 -12.95 -11.60
C CYS A 150 43.58 -12.86 -10.38
N GLY A 151 43.04 -12.70 -9.17
CA GLY A 151 43.79 -12.55 -7.93
C GLY A 151 44.54 -11.21 -7.78
N GLY A 152 44.51 -10.34 -8.80
CA GLY A 152 45.13 -9.03 -8.75
C GLY A 152 44.39 -8.03 -7.84
N PRO A 153 44.94 -6.82 -7.64
CA PRO A 153 44.28 -5.78 -6.86
C PRO A 153 42.90 -5.41 -7.43
N GLY A 154 41.93 -5.22 -6.54
CA GLY A 154 40.59 -4.75 -6.87
C GLY A 154 40.04 -3.82 -5.80
N VAL A 155 38.97 -3.10 -6.17
CA VAL A 155 38.27 -2.15 -5.30
C VAL A 155 36.80 -2.52 -5.28
N ARG A 156 36.24 -2.79 -4.10
CA ARG A 156 34.79 -3.01 -3.91
C ARG A 156 34.00 -1.79 -4.38
N GLU A 157 32.81 -2.01 -4.91
CA GLU A 157 31.82 -0.94 -5.07
C GLU A 157 31.58 -0.29 -3.70
N THR A 158 31.63 1.04 -3.69
CA THR A 158 31.49 1.84 -2.48
C THR A 158 30.09 2.42 -2.34
N ASP A 159 29.28 2.36 -3.39
CA ASP A 159 27.87 2.67 -3.29
C ASP A 159 27.09 1.53 -2.62
N THR A 160 26.04 1.90 -1.89
CA THR A 160 25.08 0.95 -1.33
C THR A 160 23.84 0.87 -2.20
N MET A 161 23.08 -0.21 -2.05
CA MET A 161 21.77 -0.36 -2.67
C MET A 161 20.75 0.61 -2.07
N ASP A 162 19.84 1.08 -2.91
CA ASP A 162 18.66 1.84 -2.52
C ASP A 162 17.75 1.01 -1.59
N THR A 163 17.10 1.69 -0.65
CA THR A 163 16.26 1.04 0.36
C THR A 163 15.08 0.26 -0.23
N PHE A 164 14.59 0.63 -1.42
CA PHE A 164 13.53 -0.12 -2.08
C PHE A 164 13.97 -1.51 -2.52
N ILE A 165 15.27 -1.81 -2.63
CA ILE A 165 15.73 -3.19 -2.88
C ILE A 165 15.27 -4.11 -1.75
N CYS A 166 15.48 -3.73 -0.49
CA CYS A 166 15.07 -4.52 0.65
C CYS A 166 13.53 -4.64 0.75
N SER A 167 12.81 -3.54 0.52
CA SER A 167 11.35 -3.55 0.61
C SER A 167 10.66 -4.24 -0.58
N SER A 168 11.38 -4.56 -1.66
CA SER A 168 10.78 -5.21 -2.82
C SER A 168 10.51 -6.70 -2.65
N TRP A 169 11.03 -7.34 -1.58
CA TRP A 169 10.88 -8.78 -1.38
C TRP A 169 10.74 -9.21 0.09
N TYR A 170 10.68 -8.27 1.05
CA TYR A 170 10.55 -8.59 2.48
C TYR A 170 9.33 -9.48 2.82
N PHE A 171 8.23 -9.34 2.08
CA PHE A 171 7.02 -10.15 2.25
C PHE A 171 7.26 -11.64 1.92
N LEU A 172 8.21 -11.95 1.03
CA LEU A 172 8.66 -13.31 0.77
C LEU A 172 9.54 -13.82 1.91
N ARG A 173 10.43 -12.97 2.43
CA ARG A 173 11.26 -13.34 3.58
C ARG A 173 10.42 -13.63 4.82
N PHE A 174 9.30 -12.96 5.01
CA PHE A 174 8.38 -13.27 6.11
C PHE A 174 7.76 -14.67 6.03
N ALA A 175 7.62 -15.25 4.84
CA ALA A 175 7.18 -16.63 4.70
C ALA A 175 8.24 -17.62 5.24
N SER A 176 9.52 -17.27 5.13
CA SER A 176 10.65 -18.12 5.52
C SER A 176 11.77 -17.31 6.23
N PRO A 177 11.52 -16.74 7.43
CA PRO A 177 12.41 -15.74 8.01
C PRO A 177 13.71 -16.34 8.57
N TRP A 178 13.71 -17.64 8.86
CA TRP A 178 14.78 -18.34 9.56
C TRP A 178 15.67 -19.19 8.65
N THR A 179 15.38 -19.27 7.34
CA THR A 179 16.24 -20.06 6.45
C THR A 179 17.61 -19.41 6.27
N GLU A 180 18.66 -20.24 6.30
CA GLU A 180 20.05 -19.86 6.04
C GLU A 180 20.52 -20.33 4.65
N SER A 181 19.76 -21.17 3.96
CA SER A 181 20.10 -21.75 2.65
C SER A 181 19.88 -20.79 1.47
N GLY A 182 19.20 -19.66 1.69
CA GLY A 182 18.86 -18.73 0.63
C GLY A 182 17.96 -17.58 1.11
N PRO A 183 17.36 -16.82 0.18
CA PRO A 183 16.48 -15.72 0.54
C PRO A 183 15.17 -16.20 1.17
N PHE A 184 14.63 -17.35 0.77
CA PHE A 184 13.46 -18.03 1.32
C PHE A 184 13.39 -19.46 0.75
N GLU A 185 12.68 -20.38 1.43
CA GLU A 185 12.34 -21.69 0.88
C GLU A 185 11.13 -21.60 -0.07
N THR A 186 11.13 -22.39 -1.14
CA THR A 186 10.04 -22.38 -2.13
C THR A 186 8.76 -22.95 -1.54
N GLU A 187 8.83 -23.98 -0.71
CA GLU A 187 7.66 -24.59 -0.06
C GLU A 187 6.92 -23.59 0.84
N ASP A 188 7.66 -22.77 1.59
CA ASP A 188 7.10 -21.75 2.48
C ASP A 188 6.39 -20.65 1.69
N THR A 189 7.03 -20.17 0.61
CA THR A 189 6.43 -19.13 -0.24
C THR A 189 5.26 -19.66 -1.05
N ASP A 190 5.30 -20.92 -1.50
CA ASP A 190 4.18 -21.57 -2.18
C ASP A 190 2.95 -21.74 -1.27
N TYR A 191 3.16 -21.89 0.04
CA TYR A 191 2.08 -21.97 1.02
C TYR A 191 1.46 -20.59 1.31
N TRP A 192 2.30 -19.58 1.55
CA TRP A 192 1.83 -18.26 2.02
C TRP A 192 1.48 -17.27 0.91
N MET A 193 2.04 -17.41 -0.30
CA MET A 193 1.88 -16.42 -1.36
C MET A 193 0.78 -16.80 -2.35
N ALA A 194 0.08 -15.83 -2.97
CA ALA A 194 0.25 -14.38 -2.84
C ALA A 194 -0.34 -13.82 -1.54
N VAL A 195 0.13 -12.64 -1.10
CA VAL A 195 -0.47 -11.96 0.06
C VAL A 195 -1.92 -11.63 -0.26
N ASP A 196 -2.86 -12.17 0.52
CA ASP A 196 -4.29 -12.00 0.27
C ASP A 196 -4.74 -10.54 0.33
N GLN A 197 -4.28 -9.80 1.34
CA GLN A 197 -4.63 -8.40 1.56
C GLN A 197 -3.39 -7.62 1.98
N TYR A 198 -2.93 -6.73 1.11
CA TYR A 198 -1.89 -5.75 1.41
C TYR A 198 -2.53 -4.41 1.78
N ILE A 199 -2.02 -3.75 2.83
CA ILE A 199 -2.51 -2.44 3.30
C ILE A 199 -1.32 -1.48 3.32
N GLY A 200 -1.40 -0.39 2.56
CA GLY A 200 -0.31 0.59 2.46
C GLY A 200 -0.75 1.88 1.77
N GLY A 201 -0.13 3.00 2.12
CA GLY A 201 -0.55 4.30 1.62
C GLY A 201 -0.31 4.49 0.11
N ILE A 202 -1.13 5.34 -0.52
CA ILE A 202 -1.10 5.62 -1.97
C ILE A 202 0.24 6.23 -2.43
N GLU A 203 1.04 6.80 -1.53
CA GLU A 203 2.37 7.33 -1.83
C GLU A 203 3.33 6.28 -2.42
N HIS A 204 3.03 5.00 -2.24
CA HIS A 204 3.85 3.90 -2.73
C HIS A 204 3.45 3.38 -4.12
N ALA A 205 2.43 3.96 -4.76
CA ALA A 205 1.87 3.52 -6.05
C ALA A 205 2.92 3.38 -7.17
N CYS A 206 3.77 4.38 -7.35
CA CYS A 206 4.76 4.42 -8.44
C CYS A 206 6.19 4.04 -8.00
N LEU A 207 6.35 3.56 -6.76
CA LEU A 207 7.65 3.18 -6.19
C LEU A 207 7.60 1.73 -5.74
N HIS A 208 7.53 1.51 -4.42
CA HIS A 208 7.49 0.19 -3.78
C HIS A 208 6.52 -0.79 -4.46
N LEU A 209 5.29 -0.39 -4.79
CA LEU A 209 4.32 -1.30 -5.40
C LEU A 209 4.72 -1.74 -6.82
N ILE A 210 5.45 -0.92 -7.58
CA ILE A 210 6.02 -1.33 -8.87
C ILE A 210 7.23 -2.23 -8.65
N TYR A 211 8.12 -1.86 -7.73
CA TYR A 211 9.35 -2.61 -7.47
C TYR A 211 9.09 -4.01 -6.88
N ALA A 212 8.11 -4.14 -5.99
CA ALA A 212 7.67 -5.42 -5.45
C ALA A 212 7.12 -6.35 -6.55
N ARG A 213 6.33 -5.80 -7.48
CA ARG A 213 5.83 -6.56 -8.64
C ARG A 213 6.96 -6.97 -9.57
N PHE A 214 7.91 -6.08 -9.84
CA PHE A 214 9.09 -6.39 -10.63
C PHE A 214 9.92 -7.51 -10.00
N PHE A 215 10.26 -7.41 -8.71
CA PHE A 215 11.00 -8.44 -7.98
C PHE A 215 10.29 -9.79 -7.98
N THR A 216 8.97 -9.80 -7.78
CA THR A 216 8.18 -11.03 -7.81
C THR A 216 8.24 -11.71 -9.17
N LYS A 217 8.09 -10.94 -10.26
CA LYS A 217 8.19 -11.49 -11.63
C LYS A 217 9.59 -11.99 -11.95
N PHE A 218 10.62 -11.23 -11.56
CA PHE A 218 12.01 -11.64 -11.71
C PHE A 218 12.29 -12.98 -10.99
N LEU A 219 11.89 -13.09 -9.71
CA LEU A 219 12.09 -14.32 -8.94
C LEU A 219 11.27 -15.50 -9.50
N ALA A 220 10.07 -15.25 -10.03
CA ALA A 220 9.29 -16.25 -10.73
C ALA A 220 9.97 -16.71 -12.03
N ASP A 221 10.57 -15.80 -12.79
CA ASP A 221 11.34 -16.12 -14.01
C ASP A 221 12.63 -16.89 -13.68
N CYS A 222 13.20 -16.68 -12.48
CA CYS A 222 14.28 -17.51 -11.93
C CYS A 222 13.82 -18.89 -11.40
N GLY A 223 12.51 -19.20 -11.46
CA GLY A 223 11.95 -20.46 -10.96
C GLY A 223 11.83 -20.56 -9.44
N MET A 224 11.97 -19.44 -8.71
CA MET A 224 11.92 -19.41 -7.25
C MET A 224 10.50 -19.20 -6.69
N LEU A 225 9.57 -18.74 -7.53
CA LEU A 225 8.18 -18.45 -7.16
C LEU A 225 7.20 -18.95 -8.21
N LYS A 226 6.05 -19.47 -7.78
CA LYS A 226 4.91 -19.77 -8.67
C LYS A 226 4.08 -18.54 -8.99
N VAL A 227 3.89 -17.65 -8.02
CA VAL A 227 3.08 -16.43 -8.18
C VAL A 227 3.82 -15.38 -9.01
N ARG A 228 3.08 -14.62 -9.82
CA ARG A 228 3.63 -13.52 -10.62
C ARG A 228 3.18 -12.13 -10.18
N GLU A 229 2.27 -12.06 -9.22
CA GLU A 229 1.84 -10.84 -8.56
C GLU A 229 1.92 -11.09 -7.05
N PRO A 230 2.56 -10.19 -6.26
CA PRO A 230 2.79 -10.44 -4.84
C PRO A 230 1.56 -10.22 -3.96
N PHE A 231 0.59 -9.42 -4.41
CA PHE A 231 -0.56 -8.97 -3.64
C PHE A 231 -1.84 -9.23 -4.41
N THR A 232 -2.76 -10.04 -3.86
CA THR A 232 -4.06 -10.33 -4.46
C THR A 232 -5.00 -9.14 -4.36
N ASN A 233 -5.09 -8.55 -3.16
CA ASN A 233 -5.85 -7.34 -2.89
C ASN A 233 -4.93 -6.26 -2.32
N LEU A 234 -5.20 -5.00 -2.68
CA LEU A 234 -4.52 -3.83 -2.16
C LEU A 234 -5.58 -2.86 -1.61
N LEU A 235 -5.47 -2.53 -0.33
CA LEU A 235 -6.24 -1.47 0.32
C LEU A 235 -5.29 -0.30 0.56
N THR A 236 -5.53 0.81 -0.14
CA THR A 236 -4.77 2.04 0.09
C THR A 236 -5.45 2.88 1.15
N GLN A 237 -4.91 2.88 2.37
CA GLN A 237 -5.50 3.68 3.43
C GLN A 237 -5.32 5.19 3.18
N GLY A 238 -6.30 5.97 3.62
CA GLY A 238 -6.20 7.42 3.69
C GLY A 238 -5.19 7.87 4.73
N MET A 239 -4.88 9.16 4.69
CA MET A 239 -3.92 9.79 5.58
C MET A 239 -4.59 10.22 6.88
N VAL A 240 -3.83 10.17 7.98
CA VAL A 240 -4.21 10.84 9.21
C VAL A 240 -3.88 12.32 9.08
N ILE A 241 -4.91 13.16 9.18
CA ILE A 241 -4.88 14.61 9.03
C ILE A 241 -5.03 15.25 10.42
N LYS A 242 -4.25 16.29 10.69
CA LYS A 242 -4.42 17.17 11.85
C LYS A 242 -4.13 18.61 11.42
N ASP A 243 -4.97 19.54 11.86
CA ASP A 243 -4.85 20.97 11.52
C ASP A 243 -4.85 21.23 10.00
N GLY A 244 -5.67 20.49 9.25
CA GLY A 244 -5.82 20.62 7.80
C GLY A 244 -4.65 20.05 6.98
N ALA A 245 -3.73 19.30 7.58
CA ALA A 245 -2.58 18.72 6.90
C ALA A 245 -2.28 17.27 7.35
N LYS A 246 -1.71 16.46 6.44
CA LYS A 246 -1.13 15.15 6.79
C LYS A 246 -0.16 15.29 7.96
N MET A 247 -0.30 14.41 8.95
CA MET A 247 0.63 14.34 10.08
C MET A 247 2.05 14.10 9.58
N SER A 248 2.98 14.96 9.98
CA SER A 248 4.40 14.83 9.63
C SER A 248 5.29 15.56 10.63
N LYS A 249 6.48 15.01 10.90
CA LYS A 249 7.45 15.61 11.83
C LYS A 249 7.80 17.05 11.45
N SER A 250 7.93 17.35 10.16
CA SER A 250 8.27 18.69 9.66
C SER A 250 7.19 19.74 9.93
N LYS A 251 5.92 19.33 10.10
CA LYS A 251 4.79 20.22 10.41
C LYS A 251 4.50 20.34 11.90
N GLY A 252 5.14 19.54 12.75
CA GLY A 252 4.93 19.55 14.20
C GLY A 252 3.52 19.13 14.64
N ASN A 253 2.71 18.57 13.73
CA ASN A 253 1.32 18.16 13.99
C ASN A 253 1.18 16.65 14.25
N VAL A 254 2.28 15.95 14.52
CA VAL A 254 2.26 14.53 14.87
C VAL A 254 1.64 14.38 16.25
N VAL A 255 0.71 13.44 16.39
CA VAL A 255 0.24 12.98 17.69
C VAL A 255 0.95 11.68 17.98
N ASP A 256 1.65 11.63 19.11
CA ASP A 256 2.32 10.42 19.55
C ASP A 256 1.26 9.42 20.05
N PRO A 257 1.18 8.21 19.47
CA PRO A 257 0.28 7.17 19.95
C PRO A 257 0.46 6.86 21.44
N ASP A 258 1.68 6.99 21.98
CA ASP A 258 1.99 6.67 23.38
C ASP A 258 1.24 7.58 24.36
N GLU A 259 1.00 8.85 24.00
CA GLU A 259 0.22 9.78 24.84
C GLU A 259 -1.22 9.28 25.04
N ILE A 260 -1.80 8.70 23.98
CA ILE A 260 -3.18 8.19 23.99
C ILE A 260 -3.24 6.84 24.68
N ILE A 261 -2.31 5.95 24.35
CA ILE A 261 -2.23 4.62 24.96
C ILE A 261 -2.05 4.76 26.47
N THR A 262 -1.18 5.65 26.92
CA THR A 262 -0.95 5.91 28.34
C THR A 262 -2.18 6.48 29.03
N LYS A 263 -2.90 7.41 28.38
CA LYS A 263 -4.04 8.10 28.99
C LYS A 263 -5.35 7.30 28.94
N TRP A 264 -5.58 6.57 27.86
CA TRP A 264 -6.88 5.97 27.54
C TRP A 264 -6.83 4.46 27.24
N GLY A 265 -5.63 3.88 27.12
CA GLY A 265 -5.42 2.48 26.77
C GLY A 265 -5.37 2.21 25.26
N ALA A 266 -4.70 1.10 24.90
CA ALA A 266 -4.50 0.70 23.50
C ALA A 266 -5.82 0.46 22.75
N ASP A 267 -6.81 -0.17 23.39
CA ASP A 267 -8.10 -0.46 22.77
C ASP A 267 -8.90 0.80 22.42
N THR A 268 -8.78 1.85 23.24
CA THR A 268 -9.39 3.15 22.92
C THR A 268 -8.77 3.71 21.63
N ALA A 269 -7.44 3.67 21.51
CA ALA A 269 -6.74 4.18 20.33
C ALA A 269 -7.12 3.39 19.06
N ARG A 270 -7.12 2.05 19.15
CA ARG A 270 -7.51 1.16 18.04
C ARG A 270 -8.94 1.40 17.59
N LEU A 271 -9.88 1.41 18.54
CA LEU A 271 -11.29 1.64 18.27
C LEU A 271 -11.51 3.02 17.64
N PHE A 272 -10.86 4.06 18.14
CA PHE A 272 -10.96 5.41 17.58
C PHE A 272 -10.52 5.43 16.12
N ILE A 273 -9.33 4.88 15.81
CA ILE A 273 -8.78 4.87 14.44
C ILE A 273 -9.73 4.13 13.49
N LEU A 274 -10.24 2.96 13.91
CA LEU A 274 -11.12 2.13 13.08
C LEU A 274 -12.54 2.69 12.93
N PHE A 275 -12.97 3.58 13.84
CA PHE A 275 -14.31 4.16 13.82
C PHE A 275 -14.38 5.52 13.13
N ALA A 276 -13.30 6.31 13.19
CA ALA A 276 -13.34 7.72 12.81
C ALA A 276 -13.62 7.97 11.32
N SER A 277 -13.15 7.09 10.43
CA SER A 277 -13.32 7.23 8.98
C SER A 277 -13.27 5.86 8.30
N PRO A 278 -13.92 5.66 7.13
CA PRO A 278 -13.62 4.52 6.26
C PRO A 278 -12.12 4.45 5.96
N PRO A 279 -11.51 3.26 5.87
CA PRO A 279 -10.05 3.15 5.79
C PRO A 279 -9.45 3.82 4.56
N GLU A 280 -10.16 3.86 3.42
CA GLU A 280 -9.71 4.50 2.18
C GLU A 280 -9.73 6.03 2.22
N LYS A 281 -10.44 6.61 3.20
CA LYS A 281 -10.59 8.05 3.35
C LYS A 281 -9.63 8.59 4.39
N ASP A 282 -9.27 9.85 4.21
CA ASP A 282 -8.52 10.58 5.22
C ASP A 282 -9.29 10.60 6.55
N LEU A 283 -8.54 10.48 7.63
CA LEU A 283 -9.04 10.54 9.00
C LEU A 283 -8.64 11.89 9.59
N ASP A 284 -9.62 12.73 9.91
CA ASP A 284 -9.36 13.97 10.62
C ASP A 284 -9.27 13.72 12.13
N TRP A 285 -8.12 14.05 12.71
CA TRP A 285 -7.81 13.79 14.10
C TRP A 285 -8.70 14.60 15.04
N SER A 286 -9.33 13.94 16.01
CA SER A 286 -10.18 14.58 17.00
C SER A 286 -10.06 13.93 18.38
N ASP A 287 -9.58 14.71 19.36
CA ASP A 287 -9.50 14.26 20.76
C ASP A 287 -10.89 13.92 21.33
N GLN A 288 -11.94 14.61 20.87
CA GLN A 288 -13.32 14.27 21.24
C GLN A 288 -13.75 12.89 20.72
N GLY A 289 -13.23 12.49 19.56
CA GLY A 289 -13.42 11.14 19.01
C GLY A 289 -12.78 10.08 19.89
N VAL A 290 -11.57 10.32 20.39
CA VAL A 290 -10.87 9.44 21.34
C VAL A 290 -11.68 9.26 22.63
N GLU A 291 -12.18 10.36 23.21
CA GLU A 291 -13.05 10.28 24.39
C GLU A 291 -14.35 9.51 24.12
N GLY A 292 -14.93 9.68 22.92
CA GLY A 292 -16.11 8.94 22.49
C GLY A 292 -15.88 7.44 22.45
N ALA A 293 -14.74 7.01 21.88
CA ALA A 293 -14.30 5.62 21.85
C ALA A 293 -14.11 5.07 23.28
N HIS A 294 -13.43 5.81 24.14
CA HIS A 294 -13.23 5.40 25.54
C HIS A 294 -14.57 5.23 26.28
N ARG A 295 -15.48 6.21 26.15
CA ARG A 295 -16.81 6.14 26.76
C ARG A 295 -17.60 4.93 26.27
N PHE A 296 -17.45 4.53 25.00
CA PHE A 296 -18.10 3.32 24.50
C PHE A 296 -17.57 2.07 25.17
N LEU A 297 -16.25 1.87 25.21
CA LEU A 297 -15.64 0.72 25.88
C LEU A 297 -16.03 0.64 27.35
N GLN A 298 -16.05 1.78 28.06
CA GLN A 298 -16.51 1.86 29.45
C GLN A 298 -18.00 1.49 29.62
N ARG A 299 -18.86 1.75 28.64
CA ARG A 299 -20.27 1.30 28.69
C ARG A 299 -20.39 -0.19 28.48
N VAL A 300 -19.62 -0.78 27.56
CA VAL A 300 -19.59 -2.23 27.34
C VAL A 300 -19.08 -2.94 28.59
N PHE A 301 -17.99 -2.43 29.20
CA PHE A 301 -17.48 -2.97 30.45
C PHE A 301 -18.54 -2.97 31.56
N ARG A 302 -19.20 -1.84 31.79
CA ARG A 302 -20.27 -1.73 32.79
C ARG A 302 -21.47 -2.64 32.49
N LEU A 303 -21.84 -2.82 31.23
CA LEU A 303 -22.89 -3.74 30.81
C LEU A 303 -22.56 -5.17 31.27
N VAL A 304 -21.32 -5.62 31.08
CA VAL A 304 -20.87 -6.95 31.52
C VAL A 304 -20.76 -7.01 33.05
N GLU A 305 -20.03 -6.08 33.64
CA GLU A 305 -19.75 -6.02 35.09
C GLU A 305 -21.04 -6.01 35.93
N SER A 306 -22.03 -5.20 35.54
CA SER A 306 -23.28 -5.05 36.29
C SER A 306 -24.19 -6.29 36.20
N ASN A 307 -23.91 -7.22 35.29
CA ASN A 307 -24.73 -8.40 35.03
C ASN A 307 -23.94 -9.71 35.26
N LEU A 308 -22.76 -9.66 35.89
CA LEU A 308 -21.85 -10.81 36.01
C LEU A 308 -22.48 -12.05 36.64
N GLU A 309 -23.22 -11.90 37.73
CA GLU A 309 -23.85 -13.02 38.43
C GLU A 309 -24.84 -13.74 37.53
N GLY A 310 -25.70 -12.98 36.83
CA GLY A 310 -26.66 -13.53 35.88
C GLY A 310 -26.00 -14.13 34.64
N LEU A 311 -24.94 -13.51 34.11
CA LEU A 311 -24.17 -14.02 32.97
C LEU A 311 -23.48 -15.35 33.31
N ARG A 312 -22.86 -15.47 34.50
CA ARG A 312 -22.22 -16.71 34.97
C ARG A 312 -23.23 -17.83 35.26
N GLY A 313 -24.42 -17.47 35.78
CA GLY A 313 -25.49 -18.42 36.08
C GLY A 313 -26.36 -18.81 34.88
N ALA A 314 -26.28 -18.08 33.77
CA ALA A 314 -27.08 -18.34 32.58
C ALA A 314 -26.67 -19.65 31.87
N SER A 315 -27.65 -20.37 31.32
CA SER A 315 -27.39 -21.55 30.48
C SER A 315 -26.50 -21.17 29.29
N LYS A 316 -25.60 -22.08 28.92
CA LYS A 316 -24.78 -22.01 27.69
C LYS A 316 -25.56 -22.41 26.44
N ASP A 317 -26.76 -22.96 26.61
CA ASP A 317 -27.56 -23.44 25.49
C ASP A 317 -28.09 -22.29 24.65
N VAL A 318 -27.82 -22.34 23.34
CA VAL A 318 -28.34 -21.36 22.38
C VAL A 318 -29.84 -21.58 22.18
N LEU A 319 -30.64 -20.57 22.50
CA LEU A 319 -32.08 -20.64 22.31
C LEU A 319 -32.46 -20.58 20.83
N SER A 320 -33.28 -21.54 20.40
CA SER A 320 -33.89 -21.52 19.08
C SER A 320 -34.90 -20.37 18.97
N MET A 321 -34.93 -19.69 17.82
CA MET A 321 -35.96 -18.68 17.53
C MET A 321 -37.39 -19.22 17.71
N ALA A 322 -37.62 -20.53 17.55
CA ALA A 322 -38.94 -21.14 17.73
C ALA A 322 -39.38 -21.24 19.21
N SER A 323 -38.43 -21.33 20.16
CA SER A 323 -38.76 -21.44 21.59
C SER A 323 -39.06 -20.08 22.23
N ILE A 324 -38.63 -18.98 21.62
CA ILE A 324 -38.80 -17.62 22.16
C ILE A 324 -40.19 -17.07 21.78
N ARG A 325 -41.07 -16.92 22.78
CA ARG A 325 -42.41 -16.34 22.59
C ARG A 325 -42.47 -14.84 22.82
N ASP A 326 -41.68 -14.33 23.76
CA ASP A 326 -41.67 -12.90 24.09
C ASP A 326 -41.15 -12.06 22.91
N LYS A 327 -41.89 -11.00 22.55
CA LYS A 327 -41.57 -10.18 21.38
C LYS A 327 -40.22 -9.49 21.53
N LYS A 328 -39.90 -8.94 22.71
CA LYS A 328 -38.64 -8.22 22.94
C LYS A 328 -37.45 -9.16 22.82
N ALA A 329 -37.54 -10.36 23.40
CA ALA A 329 -36.52 -11.40 23.27
C ALA A 329 -36.35 -11.86 21.80
N ARG A 330 -37.44 -12.03 21.03
CA ARG A 330 -37.35 -12.35 19.60
C ARG A 330 -36.67 -11.25 18.79
N ASP A 331 -36.97 -10.00 19.10
CA ASP A 331 -36.36 -8.85 18.45
C ASP A 331 -34.87 -8.75 18.78
N LEU A 332 -34.46 -8.95 20.05
CA LEU A 332 -33.06 -9.03 20.45
C LEU A 332 -32.32 -10.17 19.73
N LYS A 333 -32.89 -11.38 19.70
CA LYS A 333 -32.31 -12.52 18.95
C LYS A 333 -32.09 -12.18 17.48
N ARG A 334 -33.04 -11.49 16.84
CA ARG A 334 -32.90 -11.04 15.45
C ARG A 334 -31.78 -9.99 15.31
N ARG A 335 -31.67 -9.06 16.26
CA ARG A 335 -30.62 -8.04 16.29
C ARG A 335 -29.23 -8.66 16.45
N ILE A 336 -29.06 -9.65 17.33
CA ILE A 336 -27.81 -10.41 17.50
C ILE A 336 -27.36 -11.00 16.15
N HIS A 337 -28.19 -11.80 15.48
CA HIS A 337 -27.83 -12.41 14.20
C HIS A 337 -27.66 -11.41 13.05
N TYR A 338 -28.44 -10.33 13.04
CA TYR A 338 -28.26 -9.25 12.09
C TYR A 338 -26.90 -8.58 12.26
N THR A 339 -26.49 -8.31 13.50
CA THR A 339 -25.17 -7.74 13.81
C THR A 339 -24.05 -8.68 13.39
N ILE A 340 -24.15 -9.98 13.65
CA ILE A 340 -23.18 -10.98 13.16
C ILE A 340 -23.04 -10.86 11.63
N GLN A 341 -24.13 -10.99 10.89
CA GLN A 341 -24.11 -10.93 9.42
C GLN A 341 -23.48 -9.64 8.90
N ARG A 342 -23.84 -8.49 9.49
CA ARG A 342 -23.36 -7.18 9.03
C ARG A 342 -21.90 -6.94 9.38
N VAL A 343 -21.48 -7.24 10.61
CA VAL A 343 -20.08 -7.06 11.02
C VAL A 343 -19.16 -7.99 10.22
N THR A 344 -19.55 -9.24 9.99
CA THR A 344 -18.79 -10.16 9.13
C THR A 344 -18.62 -9.59 7.73
N ARG A 345 -19.70 -9.15 7.08
CA ARG A 345 -19.64 -8.51 5.76
C ARG A 345 -18.77 -7.25 5.74
N ASP A 346 -18.94 -6.38 6.73
CA ASP A 346 -18.20 -5.11 6.80
C ASP A 346 -16.69 -5.36 6.96
N ILE A 347 -16.26 -6.39 7.69
CA ILE A 347 -14.84 -6.72 7.90
C ILE A 347 -14.26 -7.56 6.76
N GLU A 348 -14.97 -8.58 6.28
CA GLU A 348 -14.44 -9.54 5.30
C GLU A 348 -14.56 -9.03 3.87
N GLU A 349 -15.66 -8.39 3.51
CA GLU A 349 -15.96 -8.01 2.11
C GLU A 349 -15.71 -6.52 1.88
N GLU A 350 -16.31 -5.66 2.69
CA GLU A 350 -16.36 -4.20 2.39
C GLU A 350 -15.20 -3.41 2.99
N LYS A 351 -14.47 -4.00 3.93
CA LYS A 351 -13.44 -3.36 4.77
C LYS A 351 -13.94 -2.07 5.45
N GLN A 352 -15.25 -1.96 5.73
CA GLN A 352 -15.86 -0.80 6.39
C GLN A 352 -15.82 -0.96 7.92
N PHE A 353 -14.63 -0.84 8.51
CA PHE A 353 -14.45 -1.02 9.96
C PHE A 353 -15.28 -0.04 10.81
N ASN A 354 -15.50 1.16 10.29
CA ASN A 354 -16.30 2.19 10.97
C ASN A 354 -17.78 1.82 11.07
N THR A 355 -18.35 1.20 10.03
CA THR A 355 -19.73 0.72 10.08
C THR A 355 -19.84 -0.52 10.95
N ALA A 356 -18.84 -1.41 10.93
CA ALA A 356 -18.77 -2.55 11.83
C ALA A 356 -18.85 -2.11 13.30
N VAL A 357 -18.04 -1.11 13.69
CA VAL A 357 -18.09 -0.52 15.05
C VAL A 357 -19.47 0.07 15.33
N ALA A 358 -20.08 0.80 14.40
CA ALA A 358 -21.42 1.36 14.59
C ALA A 358 -22.46 0.27 14.89
N ARG A 359 -22.39 -0.90 14.23
CA ARG A 359 -23.28 -2.05 14.51
C ARG A 359 -23.05 -2.64 15.90
N LEU A 360 -21.81 -2.69 16.36
CA LEU A 360 -21.47 -3.13 17.71
C LEU A 360 -22.00 -2.14 18.77
N MET A 361 -21.94 -0.84 18.50
CA MET A 361 -22.55 0.18 19.35
C MET A 361 -24.07 0.01 19.43
N GLU A 362 -24.74 -0.24 18.30
CA GLU A 362 -26.18 -0.52 18.27
C GLU A 362 -26.53 -1.77 19.10
N LEU A 363 -25.78 -2.88 18.94
CA LEU A 363 -26.01 -4.11 19.70
C LEU A 363 -25.79 -3.89 21.21
N SER A 364 -24.75 -3.15 21.59
CA SER A 364 -24.51 -2.79 22.99
C SER A 364 -25.66 -1.99 23.60
N ASN A 365 -26.28 -1.08 22.84
CA ASN A 365 -27.46 -0.33 23.28
C ASN A 365 -28.70 -1.22 23.41
N ASP A 366 -28.91 -2.14 22.46
CA ASP A 366 -30.01 -3.11 22.49
C ASP A 366 -29.90 -4.02 23.72
N LEU A 367 -28.69 -4.49 24.04
CA LEU A 367 -28.40 -5.26 25.26
C LEU A 367 -28.59 -4.42 26.52
N GLY A 368 -28.06 -3.20 26.57
CA GLY A 368 -28.23 -2.31 27.73
C GLY A 368 -29.69 -1.94 28.04
N SER A 369 -30.58 -2.06 27.04
CA SER A 369 -32.02 -1.82 27.18
C SER A 369 -32.82 -3.09 27.50
N PHE A 370 -32.19 -4.26 27.48
CA PHE A 370 -32.82 -5.54 27.76
C PHE A 370 -32.57 -5.97 29.21
N SER A 371 -33.64 -6.17 29.98
CA SER A 371 -33.57 -6.62 31.37
C SER A 371 -34.09 -8.07 31.47
N PRO A 372 -33.21 -9.08 31.62
CA PRO A 372 -33.61 -10.47 31.69
C PRO A 372 -34.40 -10.77 32.98
N ALA A 373 -35.54 -11.47 32.86
CA ALA A 373 -36.41 -11.83 33.98
C ALA A 373 -36.61 -13.35 34.14
N SER A 374 -36.10 -14.16 33.21
CA SER A 374 -36.19 -15.63 33.25
C SER A 374 -34.89 -16.28 32.84
N GLY A 375 -34.72 -17.58 33.13
CA GLY A 375 -33.54 -18.35 32.71
C GLY A 375 -33.30 -18.29 31.20
N ASP A 376 -34.36 -18.41 30.40
CA ASP A 376 -34.28 -18.27 28.94
C ASP A 376 -33.83 -16.86 28.51
N GLN A 377 -34.35 -15.81 29.15
CA GLN A 377 -33.92 -14.46 28.83
C GLN A 377 -32.47 -14.20 29.23
N TRP A 378 -32.00 -14.80 30.32
CA TRP A 378 -30.59 -14.76 30.72
C TRP A 378 -29.70 -15.51 29.73
N ALA A 379 -30.12 -16.68 29.23
CA ALA A 379 -29.41 -17.42 28.18
C ALA A 379 -29.30 -16.59 26.88
N LEU A 380 -30.38 -15.92 26.46
CA LEU A 380 -30.36 -15.02 25.30
C LEU A 380 -29.46 -13.80 25.53
N PHE A 381 -29.50 -13.21 26.72
CA PHE A 381 -28.68 -12.05 27.05
C PHE A 381 -27.19 -12.40 27.05
N ARG A 382 -26.83 -13.55 27.63
CA ARG A 382 -25.50 -14.13 27.56
C ARG A 382 -25.04 -14.30 26.13
N GLU A 383 -25.85 -14.94 25.28
CA GLU A 383 -25.53 -15.11 23.85
C GLU A 383 -25.21 -13.77 23.18
N GLY A 384 -26.02 -12.73 23.45
CA GLY A 384 -25.78 -11.41 22.89
C GLY A 384 -24.50 -10.74 23.39
N VAL A 385 -24.16 -10.90 24.68
CA VAL A 385 -22.89 -10.43 25.24
C VAL A 385 -21.70 -11.18 24.63
N GLU A 386 -21.76 -12.51 24.56
CA GLU A 386 -20.70 -13.32 23.96
C GLU A 386 -20.46 -12.96 22.49
N VAL A 387 -21.53 -12.73 21.72
CA VAL A 387 -21.45 -12.23 20.34
C VAL A 387 -20.83 -10.84 20.27
N LEU A 388 -21.26 -9.91 21.14
CA LEU A 388 -20.69 -8.55 21.18
C LEU A 388 -19.18 -8.60 21.46
N LEU A 389 -18.75 -9.40 22.44
CA LEU A 389 -17.34 -9.55 22.78
C LEU A 389 -16.56 -10.14 21.62
N THR A 390 -17.01 -11.26 21.06
CA THR A 390 -16.36 -11.96 19.94
C THR A 390 -16.16 -11.05 18.73
N LEU A 391 -17.19 -10.29 18.36
CA LEU A 391 -17.13 -9.40 17.20
C LEU A 391 -16.33 -8.12 17.46
N LEU A 392 -16.17 -7.70 18.73
CA LEU A 392 -15.37 -6.54 19.11
C LEU A 392 -13.87 -6.89 19.27
N THR A 393 -13.53 -8.16 19.49
CA THR A 393 -12.13 -8.64 19.69
C THR A 393 -11.14 -8.18 18.63
N PRO A 394 -11.42 -8.19 17.30
CA PRO A 394 -10.47 -7.70 16.29
C PRO A 394 -10.10 -6.21 16.48
N ILE A 395 -10.95 -5.46 17.17
CA ILE A 395 -10.86 -4.01 17.33
C ILE A 395 -10.29 -3.66 18.72
N ALA A 396 -10.86 -4.23 19.78
CA ALA A 396 -10.50 -3.97 21.17
C ALA A 396 -10.20 -5.29 21.92
N PRO A 397 -9.11 -5.99 21.57
CA PRO A 397 -8.87 -7.35 22.06
C PRO A 397 -8.68 -7.42 23.58
N HIS A 398 -7.98 -6.46 24.20
CA HIS A 398 -7.57 -6.59 25.60
C HIS A 398 -8.77 -6.54 26.56
N ILE A 399 -9.67 -5.57 26.37
CA ILE A 399 -10.87 -5.42 27.19
C ILE A 399 -11.88 -6.55 26.90
N CYS A 400 -11.93 -7.04 25.66
CA CYS A 400 -12.76 -8.17 25.29
C CYS A 400 -12.32 -9.46 25.99
N GLU A 401 -11.02 -9.72 26.04
CA GLU A 401 -10.45 -10.89 26.71
C GLU A 401 -10.74 -10.88 28.21
N GLU A 402 -10.50 -9.75 28.88
CA GLU A 402 -10.81 -9.57 30.31
C GLU A 402 -12.31 -9.82 30.57
N MET A 403 -13.20 -9.23 29.78
CA MET A 403 -14.65 -9.44 29.92
C MET A 403 -15.07 -10.89 29.63
N TRP A 404 -14.41 -11.56 28.70
CA TRP A 404 -14.67 -12.96 28.38
C TRP A 404 -14.35 -13.87 29.57
N GLU A 405 -13.16 -13.74 30.15
CA GLU A 405 -12.77 -14.45 31.38
C GLU A 405 -13.71 -14.11 32.56
N MET A 406 -14.07 -12.84 32.73
CA MET A 406 -15.02 -12.41 33.78
C MET A 406 -16.36 -13.16 33.66
N THR A 407 -16.83 -13.46 32.45
CA THR A 407 -18.07 -14.22 32.21
C THR A 407 -17.92 -15.75 32.32
N GLY A 408 -16.71 -16.24 32.59
CA GLY A 408 -16.40 -17.66 32.75
C GLY A 408 -16.02 -18.37 31.44
N GLY A 409 -15.56 -17.61 30.44
CA GLY A 409 -14.84 -18.13 29.29
C GLY A 409 -13.39 -18.49 29.64
N GLU A 410 -12.75 -19.25 28.75
CA GLU A 410 -11.29 -19.46 28.74
C GLU A 410 -10.72 -18.65 27.57
N GLY A 411 -9.64 -17.91 27.83
CA GLY A 411 -8.94 -17.06 26.85
C GLY A 411 -7.85 -17.75 26.07
#